data_AF-A0A380MPR7-F1
#
_entry.id   AF-A0A380MPR7-F1
#
_cell.length_a   1.000
_cell.length_b   1.000
_cell.length_c   1.000
_cell.angle_alpha   90.00
_cell.angle_beta   90.00
_cell.angle_gamma   90.00
#
_symmetry.space_group_name_H-M   'P 1'
#
loop_
_entity.id
_entity.type
_entity.pdbx_description
1 polymer ?
#
loop_
_entity_poly.entity_id
_entity_poly.type
_entity_poly.pdbx_seq_one_letter_code
_entity_poly.pdbx_strand_id
1 'polypeptide(L)' 'MVGLATDHCVRATALDALSAGFGTRVLLDLAAGVAPDTVAAAVAELREAGVSLAGEAGRD' A
#
# COMPACT_ATOMS: atom_id res chain seq x y z
N MET A 1 -2.62 3.30 -7.18
CA MET A 1 -3.69 2.81 -6.30
C MET A 1 -3.83 3.70 -5.08
N VAL A 2 -5.07 3.91 -4.65
CA VAL A 2 -5.51 4.79 -3.58
C VAL A 2 -6.78 4.20 -2.95
N GLY A 3 -7.16 4.65 -1.76
CA GLY A 3 -8.40 4.21 -1.09
C GLY A 3 -8.18 3.58 0.28
N LEU A 4 -9.25 3.05 0.86
CA LEU A 4 -9.26 2.42 2.17
C LEU A 4 -9.28 0.87 2.01
N ALA A 5 -8.50 0.08 2.75
CA ALA A 5 -7.47 0.47 3.72
C ALA A 5 -6.08 0.05 3.26
N THR A 6 -5.05 0.86 3.55
CA THR A 6 -3.63 0.63 3.21
C THR A 6 -3.16 -0.76 3.61
N ASP A 7 -3.58 -1.24 4.77
CA ASP A 7 -3.24 -2.52 5.38
C ASP A 7 -4.15 -3.69 4.98
N HIS A 8 -5.16 -3.45 4.15
CA HIS A 8 -6.11 -4.48 3.69
C HIS A 8 -6.24 -4.47 2.16
N CYS A 9 -7.34 -3.90 1.64
CA CYS A 9 -7.70 -3.98 0.22
C CYS A 9 -6.64 -3.32 -0.67
N VAL A 10 -6.06 -2.21 -0.22
CA VAL A 10 -4.95 -1.56 -0.94
C VAL A 10 -3.78 -2.55 -1.00
N ARG A 11 -3.25 -3.03 0.13
CA ARG A 11 -2.16 -4.02 0.12
C ARG A 11 -2.42 -5.22 -0.81
N ALA A 12 -3.56 -5.88 -0.66
CA ALA A 12 -3.91 -7.06 -1.46
C ALA A 12 -3.94 -6.74 -2.97
N THR A 13 -4.66 -5.68 -3.37
CA THR A 13 -4.77 -5.30 -4.78
C THR A 13 -3.43 -4.88 -5.39
N ALA A 14 -2.52 -4.30 -4.60
CA ALA A 14 -1.19 -3.92 -5.09
C ALA A 14 -0.37 -5.15 -5.49
N LEU A 15 -0.38 -6.15 -4.62
CA LEU A 15 0.38 -7.37 -4.78
C LEU A 15 -0.19 -8.21 -5.92
N ASP A 16 -1.52 -8.25 -6.06
CA ASP A 16 -2.19 -8.89 -7.19
C ASP A 16 -1.85 -8.19 -8.51
N ALA A 17 -1.88 -6.86 -8.55
CA ALA A 17 -1.53 -6.10 -9.74
C ALA A 17 -0.07 -6.32 -10.15
N LEU A 18 0.84 -6.35 -9.18
CA LEU A 18 2.26 -6.64 -9.44
C LEU A 18 2.45 -8.07 -9.96
N SER A 19 1.77 -9.05 -9.34
CA SER A 19 1.80 -10.46 -9.77
C SER A 19 1.23 -10.66 -11.17
N ALA A 20 0.28 -9.83 -11.58
CA ALA A 20 -0.27 -9.80 -12.93
C ALA A 20 0.63 -9.04 -13.94
N GLY A 21 1.80 -8.54 -13.51
CA GLY A 21 2.78 -7.87 -14.36
C GLY A 21 2.52 -6.38 -14.59
N PHE A 22 1.62 -5.76 -13.81
CA PHE A 22 1.37 -4.32 -13.93
C PHE A 22 2.40 -3.50 -13.15
N GLY A 23 2.82 -2.38 -13.75
CA GLY A 23 3.54 -1.33 -13.04
C GLY A 23 2.66 -0.76 -11.93
N THR A 24 3.01 -1.02 -10.68
CA THR A 24 2.16 -0.73 -9.53
C THR A 24 2.75 0.37 -8.65
N ARG A 25 1.96 1.40 -8.36
CA ARG A 25 2.32 2.51 -7.46
C ARG A 25 1.21 2.84 -6.47
N VAL A 26 1.52 2.87 -5.17
CA VAL A 26 0.62 3.27 -4.08
C VAL A 26 0.90 4.74 -3.72
N LEU A 27 -0.16 5.54 -3.61
CA LEU A 27 -0.08 6.92 -3.12
C LEU A 27 -0.56 6.93 -1.67
N LEU A 28 0.38 6.91 -0.73
CA LEU A 28 0.13 6.77 0.71
C LEU A 28 -0.63 7.97 1.27
N ASP A 29 -0.41 9.17 0.75
CA ASP A 29 -1.15 10.37 1.14
C ASP A 29 -2.64 10.31 0.76
N LEU A 30 -3.03 9.35 -0.09
CA LEU A 30 -4.40 9.12 -0.56
C LEU A 30 -4.93 7.74 -0.13
N ALA A 31 -4.27 7.10 0.84
CA ALA A 31 -4.67 5.81 1.39
C ALA A 31 -4.58 5.85 2.92
N ALA A 32 -5.72 5.66 3.57
CA ALA A 32 -5.79 5.56 5.02
C ALA A 32 -5.74 4.09 5.44
N GLY A 33 -5.12 3.79 6.58
CA GLY A 33 -5.07 2.45 7.14
C GLY A 33 -5.92 2.30 8.39
N VAL A 34 -6.13 1.07 8.85
CA VAL A 34 -6.97 0.79 10.02
C VAL A 34 -6.18 0.95 11.32
N ALA A 35 -4.97 0.36 11.41
CA ALA A 35 -4.12 0.47 12.60
C ALA A 35 -2.66 0.80 12.23
N PRO A 36 -1.93 1.61 13.04
CA PRO A 36 -0.57 2.01 12.71
C PRO A 36 0.41 0.85 12.50
N ASP A 37 0.34 -0.18 13.36
CA ASP A 37 1.25 -1.33 13.29
C ASP A 37 1.00 -2.17 12.03
N THR A 38 -0.27 -2.38 11.66
CA THR A 38 -0.65 -3.12 10.45
C THR A 38 -0.34 -2.33 9.18
N VAL A 39 -0.45 -0.99 9.23
CA VAL A 39 0.00 -0.10 8.15
C VAL A 39 1.50 -0.19 7.95
N ALA A 40 2.30 -0.14 9.01
CA ALA A 40 3.75 -0.25 8.93
C ALA A 40 4.17 -1.59 8.30
N ALA A 41 3.56 -2.69 8.73
CA ALA A 41 3.79 -4.01 8.15
C ALA A 41 3.41 -4.07 6.66
N ALA A 42 2.25 -3.52 6.29
CA ALA A 42 1.79 -3.49 4.91
C ALA A 42 2.71 -2.66 4.00
N VAL A 43 3.16 -1.50 4.47
CA VAL A 43 4.11 -0.64 3.74
C VAL A 43 5.44 -1.34 3.52
N ALA A 44 5.95 -2.05 4.54
CA ALA A 44 7.18 -2.83 4.44
C ALA A 44 7.05 -3.92 3.37
N GLU A 45 5.98 -4.71 3.42
CA GLU A 45 5.74 -5.79 2.45
C GLU A 45 5.58 -5.28 1.02
N LEU A 46 4.85 -4.19 0.82
CA LEU A 46 4.69 -3.57 -0.51
C LEU A 46 6.04 -3.12 -1.07
N ARG A 47 6.89 -2.53 -0.22
CA ARG A 47 8.24 -2.12 -0.61
C ARG A 47 9.10 -3.33 -0.97
N GLU A 48 9.06 -4.39 -0.16
CA GLU A 48 9.82 -5.62 -0.41
C GLU A 48 9.38 -6.32 -1.71
N ALA A 49 8.08 -6.29 -2.02
CA ALA A 49 7.54 -6.83 -3.27
C ALA A 49 7.99 -6.04 -4.52
N GLY A 50 8.42 -4.78 -4.35
CA GLY A 50 8.82 -3.90 -5.46
C GLY A 50 7.72 -2.94 -5.92
N VAL A 51 6.66 -2.76 -5.13
CA VAL A 51 5.64 -1.73 -5.39
C VAL A 51 6.25 -0.34 -5.16
N SER A 52 6.04 0.57 -6.10
CA SER A 52 6.46 1.96 -5.92
C SER A 52 5.57 2.66 -4.89
N LEU A 53 6.16 3.30 -3.88
CA LEU A 53 5.43 4.03 -2.84
C LEU A 53 5.70 5.53 -2.98
N ALA A 54 4.67 6.36 -2.78
CA ALA A 54 4.81 7.80 -2.75
C ALA A 54 3.92 8.42 -1.66
N GLY A 55 4.47 9.38 -0.91
CA GLY A 55 3.81 9.96 0.27
C GLY A 55 4.23 9.26 1.56
N GLU A 56 3.54 9.58 2.66
CA GLU A 56 3.74 8.95 3.97
C GLU A 56 2.44 8.31 4.48
N ALA A 57 2.54 7.09 5.00
CA ALA A 57 1.38 6.41 5.55
C ALA A 57 1.08 6.94 6.95
N GLY A 58 -0.18 7.34 7.21
CA GLY A 58 -0.63 7.76 8.55
C GLY A 58 -0.62 9.26 8.82
N ARG A 59 -0.72 10.10 7.78
CA ARG A 59 -1.10 11.50 7.99
C ARG A 59 -2.60 11.59 8.26
N ASP A 60 -2.90 11.61 9.56
CA ASP A 60 -4.18 11.92 10.23
C ASP A 60 -5.36 10.98 9.95
#